data_AF-A0ABD2WZS0-F1
#
_entry.id   AF-A0ABD2WZS0-F1
#
_cell.length_a   1.000
_cell.length_b   1.000
_cell.length_c   1.000
_cell.angle_alpha   90.00
_cell.angle_beta   90.00
_cell.angle_gamma   90.00
#
_symmetry.space_group_name_H-M   'P 1'
#
loop_
_entity.id
_entity.type
_entity.pdbx_description
1 polymer ?
#
loop_
_entity_poly.entity_id
_entity_poly.type
_entity_poly.pdbx_seq_one_letter_code
_entity_poly.pdbx_strand_id
1 'polypeptide(L)'
;MSDADKLIKLIHRTFNIYGLSITRKLSTIISKHLLNNPKTNAEEWLTKIVEQILTQNLNTPHITLDHIKIALQETVKPESHLQNTETVFNVINAFKVPKIVYDLNKKKYVMKEKCQELFPDAKFKSQVFKDRLDLLWYRTLKHAIFAPSKFGKVDEKKLELVPIEYLLSESKTNNVCVMGLLAQLTEGMYYLEDYGGAVKVNLKNAISFCHK
;
A
#
# COMPACT_ATOMS: atom_id res chain seq x y z
N MET A 1 -44.50 2.15 27.25
CA MET A 1 -43.16 2.55 26.77
C MET A 1 -43.33 3.69 25.79
N SER A 2 -42.69 4.84 26.04
CA SER A 2 -42.74 6.00 25.14
C SER A 2 -42.19 5.64 23.76
N ASP A 3 -42.73 6.19 22.68
CA ASP A 3 -42.23 5.94 21.33
C ASP A 3 -40.77 6.40 21.15
N ALA A 4 -40.33 7.37 21.96
CA ALA A 4 -38.93 7.77 22.05
C ALA A 4 -38.01 6.65 22.59
N ASP A 5 -38.48 5.84 23.55
CA ASP A 5 -37.68 4.75 24.12
C ASP A 5 -37.52 3.58 23.13
N LYS A 6 -38.54 3.33 22.30
CA LYS A 6 -38.47 2.34 21.22
C LYS A 6 -37.42 2.76 20.18
N LEU A 7 -37.42 4.03 19.78
CA LEU A 7 -36.44 4.58 18.84
C LEU A 7 -35.01 4.54 19.40
N ILE A 8 -34.81 4.86 20.68
CA ILE A 8 -33.47 4.77 21.31
C ILE A 8 -32.95 3.34 21.28
N LYS A 9 -33.80 2.33 21.56
CA LYS A 9 -33.41 0.92 21.45
C LYS A 9 -33.06 0.53 20.01
N LEU A 10 -33.84 1.01 19.04
CA LEU A 10 -33.57 0.78 17.62
C LEU A 10 -32.21 1.38 17.21
N ILE A 11 -31.94 2.63 17.59
CA ILE A 11 -30.66 3.31 17.35
C ILE A 11 -29.51 2.48 17.93
N HIS A 12 -29.57 2.13 19.21
CA HIS A 12 -28.51 1.33 19.84
C HIS A 12 -28.31 -0.02 19.12
N ARG A 13 -29.39 -0.69 18.72
CA ARG A 13 -29.33 -1.96 17.99
C ARG A 13 -28.64 -1.77 16.64
N THR A 14 -29.04 -0.80 15.84
CA THR A 14 -28.46 -0.57 14.52
C THR A 14 -26.97 -0.26 14.64
N PHE A 15 -26.58 0.69 15.48
CA PHE A 15 -25.17 1.04 15.66
C PHE A 15 -24.32 -0.14 16.16
N ASN A 16 -24.84 -0.95 17.09
CA ASN A 16 -24.14 -2.14 17.58
C ASN A 16 -23.95 -3.21 16.50
N ILE A 17 -24.92 -3.41 15.59
CA ILE A 17 -24.80 -4.38 14.48
C ILE A 17 -23.60 -4.07 13.59
N TYR A 18 -23.30 -2.77 13.39
CA TYR A 18 -22.15 -2.30 12.63
C TYR A 18 -20.87 -2.15 13.48
N GLY A 19 -20.86 -2.66 14.72
CA GLY A 19 -19.70 -2.62 15.60
C GLY A 19 -19.39 -1.25 16.21
N LEU A 20 -20.36 -0.33 16.19
CA LEU A 20 -20.21 1.03 16.71
C LEU A 20 -20.91 1.18 18.06
N SER A 21 -20.32 1.99 18.94
CA SER A 21 -20.82 2.30 20.28
C SER A 21 -21.32 3.74 20.35
N ILE A 22 -22.60 3.92 20.68
CA ILE A 22 -23.24 5.22 20.80
C ILE A 22 -23.70 5.50 22.24
N THR A 23 -23.48 6.73 22.70
CA THR A 23 -23.94 7.16 24.03
C THR A 23 -25.43 7.44 24.05
N ARG A 24 -26.06 7.22 25.21
CA ARG A 24 -27.50 7.54 25.40
C ARG A 24 -27.84 8.99 25.07
N LYS A 25 -26.93 9.93 25.36
CA LYS A 25 -27.08 11.36 25.03
C LYS A 25 -27.24 11.57 23.52
N LEU A 26 -26.38 10.96 22.71
CA LEU A 26 -26.48 11.06 21.25
C LEU A 26 -27.74 10.37 20.71
N SER A 27 -28.08 9.20 21.24
CA SER A 27 -29.30 8.48 20.88
C SER A 27 -30.57 9.30 21.16
N THR A 28 -30.60 10.08 22.24
CA THR A 28 -31.73 10.99 22.52
C THR A 28 -31.81 12.17 21.56
N ILE A 29 -30.69 12.62 21.00
CA ILE A 29 -30.67 13.70 20.00
C ILE A 29 -31.18 13.16 18.66
N ILE A 30 -30.70 12.00 18.24
CA ILE A 30 -31.12 11.33 17.00
C ILE A 30 -32.61 10.96 17.09
N SER A 31 -33.08 10.43 18.22
CA SER A 31 -34.49 10.06 18.37
C SER A 31 -35.42 11.27 18.26
N LYS A 32 -35.05 12.42 18.85
CA LYS A 32 -35.78 13.69 18.68
C LYS A 32 -35.83 14.13 17.22
N HIS A 33 -34.73 14.00 16.49
CA HIS A 33 -34.68 14.36 15.06
C HIS A 33 -35.58 13.47 14.20
N LEU A 34 -35.61 12.16 14.48
CA LEU A 34 -36.49 11.21 13.78
C LEU A 34 -37.97 11.42 14.11
N LEU A 35 -38.30 11.72 15.37
CA LEU A 35 -39.67 12.04 15.78
C LEU A 35 -40.21 13.30 15.10
N ASN A 36 -39.36 14.28 14.83
CA ASN A 36 -39.73 15.50 14.11
C ASN A 36 -39.90 15.27 12.60
N ASN A 37 -39.50 14.12 12.06
CA ASN A 37 -39.58 13.76 10.64
C ASN A 37 -40.27 12.39 10.45
N PRO A 38 -41.56 12.26 10.79
CA PRO A 38 -42.26 10.96 10.84
C PRO A 38 -42.44 10.28 9.47
N LYS A 39 -42.22 11.00 8.36
CA LYS A 39 -42.28 10.44 6.99
C LYS A 39 -41.03 9.64 6.60
N THR A 40 -39.96 9.73 7.39
CA THR A 40 -38.68 9.07 7.11
C THR A 40 -38.66 7.68 7.74
N ASN A 41 -38.37 6.64 6.94
CA ASN A 41 -38.14 5.30 7.47
C ASN A 41 -36.87 5.31 8.36
N ALA A 42 -37.07 5.12 9.66
CA ALA A 42 -36.01 5.24 10.65
C ALA A 42 -34.89 4.21 10.43
N GLU A 43 -35.20 2.98 10.04
CA GLU A 43 -34.20 1.92 9.86
C GLU A 43 -33.30 2.18 8.66
N GLU A 44 -33.91 2.56 7.54
CA GLU A 44 -33.20 2.89 6.30
C GLU A 44 -32.31 4.13 6.49
N TRP A 45 -32.84 5.15 7.16
CA TRP A 45 -32.10 6.37 7.45
C TRP A 45 -30.92 6.11 8.40
N LEU A 46 -31.12 5.33 9.47
CA LEU A 46 -30.05 4.97 10.39
C LEU A 46 -28.96 4.16 9.68
N THR A 47 -29.33 3.25 8.79
CA THR A 47 -28.38 2.46 8.00
C THR A 47 -27.52 3.37 7.12
N LYS A 48 -28.14 4.29 6.37
CA LYS A 48 -27.43 5.28 5.53
C LYS A 48 -26.44 6.13 6.34
N ILE A 49 -26.86 6.59 7.51
CA ILE A 49 -25.98 7.39 8.39
C ILE A 49 -24.82 6.56 8.92
N VAL A 50 -25.06 5.30 9.31
CA VAL A 50 -23.99 4.41 9.79
C VAL A 50 -23.00 4.10 8.68
N GLU A 51 -23.48 3.81 7.46
CA GLU A 51 -22.61 3.61 6.30
C GLU A 51 -21.71 4.82 6.05
N GLN A 52 -22.24 6.03 6.16
CA GLN A 52 -21.44 7.25 6.05
C GLN A 52 -20.47 7.46 7.22
N ILE A 53 -20.85 7.10 8.45
CA ILE A 53 -19.91 7.17 9.58
C ILE A 53 -18.73 6.21 9.37
N LEU A 54 -18.96 5.04 8.76
CA LEU A 54 -17.89 4.07 8.48
C LEU A 54 -16.88 4.55 7.43
N THR A 55 -17.24 5.49 6.54
CA THR A 55 -16.30 6.08 5.57
C THR A 55 -15.31 7.06 6.21
N GLN A 56 -15.58 7.53 7.43
CA GLN A 56 -14.77 8.54 8.13
C GLN A 56 -13.47 7.97 8.76
N ASN A 57 -13.09 6.71 8.50
CA ASN A 57 -11.88 6.06 9.03
C ASN A 57 -11.72 6.21 10.55
N LEU A 58 -12.70 5.71 11.31
CA LEU A 58 -12.72 5.82 12.77
C LEU A 58 -11.56 5.07 13.43
N ASN A 59 -10.81 5.74 14.30
CA ASN A 59 -9.77 5.11 15.13
C ASN A 59 -10.34 4.27 16.28
N THR A 60 -11.58 4.57 16.70
CA THR A 60 -12.25 3.88 17.82
C THR A 60 -13.71 3.63 17.47
N PRO A 61 -14.34 2.59 18.03
CA PRO A 61 -15.76 2.31 17.80
C PRO A 61 -16.70 3.33 18.46
N HIS A 62 -16.19 4.33 19.19
CA HIS A 62 -17.02 5.29 19.91
C HIS A 62 -17.44 6.45 19.01
N ILE A 63 -18.75 6.69 18.94
CA ILE A 63 -19.32 7.75 18.12
C ILE A 63 -19.40 9.05 18.91
N THR A 64 -18.88 10.13 18.30
CA THR A 64 -18.98 11.49 18.80
C THR A 64 -20.07 12.24 18.02
N LEU A 65 -20.43 13.42 18.53
CA LEU A 65 -21.40 14.28 17.86
C LEU A 65 -20.89 14.75 16.49
N ASP A 66 -19.58 14.96 16.35
CA ASP A 66 -18.98 15.42 15.11
C ASP A 66 -19.06 14.36 14.00
N HIS A 67 -18.87 13.07 14.31
CA HIS A 67 -19.06 12.00 13.32
C HIS A 67 -20.48 12.01 12.72
N ILE A 68 -21.49 12.24 13.57
CA ILE A 68 -22.90 12.31 13.13
C ILE A 68 -23.14 13.57 12.29
N LYS A 69 -22.57 14.72 12.67
CA LYS A 69 -22.71 15.96 11.89
C LYS A 69 -22.13 15.83 10.48
N ILE A 70 -20.93 15.25 10.37
CA ILE A 70 -20.23 15.03 9.10
C ILE A 70 -21.10 14.12 8.22
N ALA A 71 -21.53 12.96 8.75
CA ALA A 71 -22.39 12.01 8.04
C ALA A 71 -23.72 12.63 7.55
N LEU A 72 -24.33 13.50 8.36
CA LEU A 72 -25.53 14.23 7.97
C LEU A 72 -25.27 15.23 6.85
N GLN A 73 -24.14 15.95 6.91
CA GLN A 73 -23.76 16.89 5.85
C GLN A 73 -23.54 16.17 4.52
N GLU A 74 -22.85 15.03 4.51
CA GLU A 74 -22.64 14.23 3.29
C GLU A 74 -23.94 13.64 2.74
N THR A 75 -24.86 13.24 3.61
CA THR A 75 -26.16 12.69 3.17
C THR A 75 -27.05 13.75 2.52
N VAL A 76 -27.01 15.00 3.00
CA VAL A 76 -27.88 16.09 2.50
C VAL A 76 -27.22 16.84 1.34
N LYS A 77 -25.89 16.95 1.34
CA LYS A 77 -25.09 17.69 0.35
C LYS A 77 -23.79 16.92 0.06
N PRO A 78 -23.85 15.82 -0.70
CA PRO A 78 -22.66 15.01 -1.00
C PRO A 78 -21.55 15.82 -1.68
N GLU A 79 -21.91 16.87 -2.44
CA GLU A 79 -20.95 17.73 -3.14
C GLU A 79 -20.35 18.83 -2.25
N SER A 80 -20.92 19.10 -1.08
CA SER A 80 -20.39 20.13 -0.16
C SER A 80 -19.21 19.65 0.69
N HIS A 81 -18.95 18.34 0.65
CA HIS A 81 -17.85 17.68 1.34
C HIS A 81 -16.83 17.07 0.37
N LEU A 82 -16.84 17.50 -0.91
CA LEU A 82 -15.57 17.63 -1.62
C LEU A 82 -14.69 18.43 -0.67
N GLN A 83 -13.70 17.76 -0.09
CA GLN A 83 -12.78 18.40 0.84
C GLN A 83 -12.37 19.72 0.19
N ASN A 84 -12.26 20.83 0.93
CA ASN A 84 -11.72 22.08 0.37
C ASN A 84 -10.32 21.90 -0.30
N THR A 85 -9.75 20.69 -0.22
CA THR A 85 -8.52 20.23 -0.85
C THR A 85 -8.70 19.49 -2.18
N GLU A 86 -9.89 18.99 -2.53
CA GLU A 86 -10.13 18.29 -3.80
C GLU A 86 -10.44 19.32 -4.88
N THR A 87 -9.37 19.85 -5.47
CA THR A 87 -9.46 20.67 -6.66
C THR A 87 -9.33 19.79 -7.90
N VAL A 88 -9.67 20.31 -9.09
CA VAL A 88 -9.45 19.63 -10.38
C VAL A 88 -7.97 19.23 -10.56
N PHE A 89 -7.05 19.86 -9.83
CA PHE A 89 -5.60 19.69 -9.99
C PHE A 89 -4.86 19.67 -8.64
N ASN A 90 -4.35 18.51 -8.25
CA ASN A 90 -3.61 18.35 -7.00
C ASN A 90 -2.10 18.27 -7.25
N VAL A 91 -1.33 19.12 -6.58
CA VAL A 91 0.15 19.07 -6.58
C VAL A 91 0.63 18.21 -5.42
N ILE A 92 1.28 17.09 -5.73
CA ILE A 92 1.87 16.22 -4.72
C ILE A 92 3.23 16.77 -4.31
N ASN A 93 3.33 17.24 -3.07
CA ASN A 93 4.60 17.67 -2.50
C ASN A 93 5.52 16.45 -2.26
N ALA A 94 6.64 16.36 -3.00
CA ALA A 94 7.61 15.27 -2.89
C ALA A 94 8.16 15.05 -1.47
N PHE A 95 8.17 16.10 -0.64
CA PHE A 95 8.56 15.99 0.77
C PHE A 95 7.47 15.31 1.60
N LYS A 96 6.18 15.48 1.29
CA LYS A 96 5.06 14.86 2.02
C LYS A 96 4.72 13.42 1.58
N VAL A 97 5.30 12.93 0.48
CA VAL A 97 5.04 11.56 0.00
C VAL A 97 5.66 10.54 0.97
N PRO A 98 4.89 9.53 1.43
CA PRO A 98 5.44 8.45 2.26
C PRO A 98 6.48 7.64 1.48
N LYS A 99 7.52 7.15 2.18
CA LYS A 99 8.49 6.25 1.53
C LYS A 99 7.85 4.87 1.37
N ILE A 100 7.76 4.39 0.15
CA ILE A 100 7.28 3.04 -0.17
C ILE A 100 8.51 2.18 -0.50
N VAL A 101 8.65 1.05 0.19
CA VAL A 101 9.77 0.11 -0.01
C VAL A 101 9.20 -1.27 -0.26
N TYR A 102 9.79 -2.00 -1.21
CA TYR A 102 9.43 -3.40 -1.42
C TYR A 102 10.12 -4.28 -0.38
N ASP A 103 9.33 -5.02 0.40
CA ASP A 103 9.84 -5.99 1.35
C ASP A 103 9.97 -7.34 0.65
N LEU A 104 11.20 -7.78 0.39
CA LEU A 104 11.49 -9.06 -0.28
C LEU A 104 10.94 -10.26 0.51
N ASN A 105 10.99 -10.22 1.84
CA ASN A 105 10.53 -11.31 2.70
C ASN A 105 9.01 -11.42 2.67
N LYS A 106 8.31 -10.28 2.77
CA LYS A 106 6.84 -10.24 2.76
C LYS A 106 6.25 -10.22 1.36
N LYS A 107 7.09 -10.11 0.34
CA LYS A 107 6.75 -9.96 -1.08
C LYS A 107 5.68 -8.89 -1.35
N LYS A 108 5.76 -7.76 -0.62
CA LYS A 108 4.79 -6.67 -0.73
C LYS A 108 5.44 -5.32 -0.50
N TYR A 109 4.82 -4.27 -1.02
CA TYR A 109 5.19 -2.91 -0.69
C TYR A 109 4.73 -2.57 0.73
N VAL A 110 5.62 -1.96 1.48
CA VAL A 110 5.36 -1.46 2.83
C VAL A 110 5.62 0.04 2.85
N MET A 111 4.74 0.77 3.52
CA MET A 111 5.01 2.16 3.86
C MET A 111 6.03 2.18 5.00
N LYS A 112 7.10 2.94 4.83
CA LYS A 112 8.05 3.26 5.88
C LYS A 112 7.88 4.73 6.23
N GLU A 113 7.93 5.02 7.53
CA GLU A 113 8.06 6.39 8.01
C GLU A 113 9.32 7.00 7.40
N LYS A 114 9.16 8.17 6.79
CA LYS A 114 10.24 8.86 6.10
C LYS A 114 11.05 9.64 7.13
N CYS A 115 12.30 9.24 7.37
CA CYS A 115 13.25 10.13 8.04
C CYS A 115 13.65 11.22 7.03
N GLN A 116 13.10 12.43 7.20
CA GLN A 116 13.40 13.58 6.33
C GLN A 116 14.57 14.36 6.91
N GLU A 117 15.76 13.79 6.78
CA GLU A 117 16.98 14.51 7.07
C GLU A 117 17.41 15.26 5.80
N LEU A 118 17.64 16.58 5.91
CA LEU A 118 18.26 17.38 4.84
C LEU A 118 19.68 16.90 4.52
N PHE A 119 20.36 16.35 5.53
CA PHE A 119 21.72 15.82 5.46
C PHE A 119 21.72 14.36 5.91
N PRO A 120 21.27 13.44 5.04
CA PRO A 120 21.21 12.03 5.39
C PRO A 120 22.62 11.44 5.55
N ASP A 121 22.75 10.54 6.50
CA ASP A 121 23.95 9.72 6.74
C ASP A 121 24.40 8.95 5.47
N ALA A 122 25.70 8.68 5.35
CA ALA A 122 26.32 8.01 4.20
C ALA A 122 25.66 6.66 3.88
N LYS A 123 25.13 5.95 4.89
CA LYS A 123 24.38 4.69 4.72
C LYS A 123 23.21 4.80 3.74
N PHE A 124 22.57 5.96 3.65
CA PHE A 124 21.43 6.17 2.75
C PHE A 124 21.84 6.13 1.28
N LYS A 125 23.09 6.49 0.95
CA LYS A 125 23.61 6.35 -0.41
C LYS A 125 23.63 4.88 -0.83
N SER A 126 24.17 4.00 0.00
CA SER A 126 24.17 2.55 -0.26
C SER A 126 22.74 1.99 -0.29
N GLN A 127 21.86 2.48 0.57
CA GLN A 127 20.46 2.06 0.59
C GLN A 127 19.72 2.37 -0.72
N VAL A 128 20.05 3.46 -1.43
CA VAL A 128 19.45 3.77 -2.74
C VAL A 128 19.76 2.66 -3.77
N PHE A 129 21.01 2.20 -3.81
CA PHE A 129 21.41 1.13 -4.73
C PHE A 129 20.76 -0.20 -4.37
N LYS A 130 20.67 -0.50 -3.07
CA LYS A 130 19.92 -1.66 -2.56
C LYS A 130 18.44 -1.60 -2.92
N ASP A 131 17.74 -0.52 -2.60
CA ASP A 131 16.30 -0.38 -2.89
C ASP A 131 16.03 -0.53 -4.40
N ARG A 132 16.95 -0.06 -5.26
CA ARG A 132 16.86 -0.22 -6.73
C ARG A 132 17.08 -1.65 -7.18
N LEU A 133 18.12 -2.31 -6.68
CA LEU A 133 18.43 -3.69 -7.03
C LEU A 133 17.30 -4.63 -6.57
N ASP A 134 16.77 -4.45 -5.36
CA ASP A 134 15.62 -5.23 -4.84
C ASP A 134 14.38 -5.10 -5.74
N LEU A 135 14.08 -3.88 -6.21
CA LEU A 135 12.95 -3.63 -7.10
C LEU A 135 13.15 -4.33 -8.46
N LEU A 136 14.34 -4.22 -9.05
CA LEU A 136 14.66 -4.85 -10.34
C LEU A 136 14.66 -6.37 -10.23
N TRP A 137 15.23 -6.91 -9.15
CA TRP A 137 15.24 -8.33 -8.84
C TRP A 137 13.82 -8.88 -8.80
N TYR A 138 12.93 -8.24 -8.04
CA TYR A 138 11.53 -8.64 -7.96
C TYR A 138 10.80 -8.56 -9.30
N ARG A 139 10.98 -7.47 -10.06
CA ARG A 139 10.37 -7.34 -11.40
C ARG A 139 10.82 -8.45 -12.33
N THR A 140 12.10 -8.83 -12.25
CA THR A 140 12.67 -9.93 -13.04
C THR A 140 12.07 -11.27 -12.65
N LEU A 141 11.93 -11.57 -11.36
CA LEU A 141 11.29 -12.79 -10.87
C LEU A 141 9.82 -12.96 -11.32
N LYS A 142 9.13 -11.88 -11.70
CA LYS A 142 7.78 -11.95 -12.28
C LYS A 142 7.76 -12.32 -13.75
N HIS A 143 8.86 -12.13 -14.45
CA HIS A 143 8.93 -12.46 -15.87
C HIS A 143 8.85 -13.98 -16.05
N ALA A 144 8.16 -14.43 -17.10
CA ALA A 144 7.78 -15.84 -17.27
C ALA A 144 8.97 -16.82 -17.26
N ILE A 145 10.13 -16.37 -17.76
CA ILE A 145 11.37 -17.15 -17.82
C ILE A 145 11.97 -17.39 -16.42
N PHE A 146 11.80 -16.46 -15.48
CA PHE A 146 12.36 -16.52 -14.12
C PHE A 146 11.32 -16.92 -13.06
N ALA A 147 10.04 -16.91 -13.42
CA ALA A 147 8.97 -17.28 -12.50
C ALA A 147 9.08 -18.78 -12.14
N PRO A 148 8.95 -19.15 -10.86
CA PRO A 148 9.10 -20.54 -10.42
C PRO A 148 8.14 -21.46 -11.16
N SER A 149 8.58 -22.68 -11.47
CA SER A 149 7.71 -23.69 -12.07
C SER A 149 6.57 -24.07 -11.14
N LYS A 150 5.37 -24.18 -11.72
CA LYS A 150 4.21 -24.73 -11.00
C LYS A 150 4.52 -26.21 -10.73
N PHE A 151 4.45 -26.60 -9.46
CA PHE A 151 4.43 -27.98 -8.96
C PHE A 151 5.32 -29.00 -9.71
N GLY A 152 6.55 -29.17 -9.24
CA GLY A 152 7.36 -30.37 -9.49
C GLY A 152 7.87 -30.61 -10.92
N LYS A 153 7.57 -29.74 -11.88
CA LYS A 153 8.08 -29.84 -13.26
C LYS A 153 9.35 -28.99 -13.43
N VAL A 154 10.44 -29.66 -13.78
CA VAL A 154 11.67 -28.99 -14.28
C VAL A 154 11.37 -28.53 -15.70
N ASP A 155 11.47 -27.22 -15.94
CA ASP A 155 11.30 -26.63 -17.26
C ASP A 155 12.67 -26.13 -17.72
N GLU A 156 13.26 -26.84 -18.68
CA GLU A 156 14.61 -26.55 -19.20
C GLU A 156 14.72 -25.19 -19.90
N LYS A 157 13.59 -24.55 -20.22
CA LYS A 157 13.55 -23.21 -20.83
C LYS A 157 13.58 -22.07 -19.82
N LYS A 158 13.49 -22.39 -18.53
CA LYS A 158 13.52 -21.39 -17.46
C LYS A 158 14.93 -21.11 -17.00
N LEU A 159 15.13 -19.87 -16.58
CA LEU A 159 16.38 -19.43 -15.97
C LEU A 159 16.16 -19.23 -14.48
N GLU A 160 17.10 -19.72 -13.68
CA GLU A 160 17.13 -19.46 -12.25
C GLU A 160 17.93 -18.19 -11.99
N LEU A 161 17.28 -17.18 -11.38
CA LEU A 161 17.95 -15.96 -10.96
C LEU A 161 18.63 -16.21 -9.62
N VAL A 162 19.97 -16.24 -9.61
CA VAL A 162 20.79 -16.57 -8.43
C VAL A 162 21.69 -15.41 -8.02
N PRO A 163 22.05 -15.28 -6.73
CA PRO A 163 23.07 -14.34 -6.28
C PRO A 163 24.44 -14.62 -6.90
N ILE A 164 25.29 -13.60 -7.02
CA ILE A 164 26.63 -13.72 -7.61
C ILE A 164 27.50 -14.72 -6.83
N GLU A 165 27.38 -14.76 -5.50
CA GLU A 165 28.09 -15.72 -4.65
C GLU A 165 27.81 -17.18 -5.02
N TYR A 166 26.66 -17.48 -5.63
CA TYR A 166 26.32 -18.82 -6.11
C TYR A 166 27.29 -19.31 -7.20
N LEU A 167 27.88 -18.40 -7.99
CA LEU A 167 28.88 -18.73 -9.01
C LEU A 167 30.17 -19.30 -8.43
N LEU A 168 30.41 -19.12 -7.12
CA LEU A 168 31.56 -19.70 -6.42
C LEU A 168 31.32 -21.16 -6.02
N SER A 169 30.09 -21.67 -6.17
CA SER A 169 29.77 -23.07 -5.88
C SER A 169 30.14 -23.99 -7.04
N GLU A 170 30.57 -25.22 -6.76
CA GLU A 170 30.83 -26.27 -7.78
C GLU A 170 29.53 -26.93 -8.30
N SER A 171 28.35 -26.47 -7.87
CA SER A 171 27.05 -26.97 -8.33
C SER A 171 26.69 -26.52 -9.75
N LYS A 172 25.97 -27.39 -10.47
CA LYS A 172 25.63 -27.25 -11.90
C LYS A 172 25.25 -25.83 -12.31
N THR A 173 26.00 -25.28 -13.26
CA THR A 173 25.90 -23.90 -13.82
C THR A 173 24.93 -23.78 -14.99
N ASN A 174 24.10 -24.80 -15.25
CA ASN A 174 23.18 -24.76 -16.39
C ASN A 174 21.95 -23.92 -16.04
N ASN A 175 21.55 -23.05 -16.97
CA ASN A 175 20.34 -22.23 -16.89
C ASN A 175 20.29 -21.26 -15.69
N VAL A 176 21.44 -20.85 -15.15
CA VAL A 176 21.50 -19.80 -14.13
C VAL A 176 21.70 -18.43 -14.75
N CYS A 177 21.12 -17.41 -14.13
CA CYS A 177 21.27 -16.02 -14.49
C CYS A 177 21.63 -15.24 -13.22
N VAL A 178 22.55 -14.30 -13.32
CA VAL A 178 22.89 -13.37 -12.24
C VAL A 178 22.44 -11.96 -12.61
N MET A 179 22.10 -11.18 -11.59
CA MET A 179 21.74 -9.77 -11.73
C MET A 179 22.54 -8.96 -10.74
N GLY A 180 23.02 -7.80 -11.18
CA GLY A 180 23.73 -6.86 -10.34
C GLY A 180 23.86 -5.49 -11.00
N LEU A 181 24.57 -4.61 -10.32
CA LEU A 181 24.96 -3.29 -10.81
C LEU A 181 26.22 -3.43 -11.67
N LEU A 182 26.19 -2.87 -12.87
CA LEU A 182 27.37 -2.81 -13.73
C LEU A 182 28.27 -1.66 -13.25
N ALA A 183 29.47 -1.99 -12.78
CA ALA A 183 30.48 -1.06 -12.31
C ALA A 183 31.72 -1.10 -13.21
N GLN A 184 32.39 0.03 -13.34
CA GLN A 184 33.66 0.15 -14.05
C GLN A 184 34.67 0.80 -13.09
N LEU A 185 35.54 -0.02 -12.50
CA LEU A 185 36.56 0.45 -11.56
C LEU A 185 37.80 0.99 -12.27
N THR A 186 38.15 0.39 -13.41
CA THR A 186 39.25 0.79 -14.28
C THR A 186 38.80 0.75 -15.74
N GLU A 187 39.49 1.48 -16.61
CA GLU A 187 39.12 1.56 -18.02
C GLU A 187 39.12 0.15 -18.67
N GLY A 188 38.05 -0.17 -19.41
CA GLY A 188 37.87 -1.48 -20.06
C GLY A 188 37.61 -2.67 -19.12
N MET A 189 37.49 -2.44 -17.81
CA MET A 189 37.32 -3.49 -16.81
C MET A 189 35.97 -3.36 -16.11
N TYR A 190 35.03 -4.22 -16.51
CA TYR A 190 33.67 -4.23 -16.02
C TYR A 190 33.47 -5.27 -14.93
N TYR A 191 32.67 -4.91 -13.95
CA TYR A 191 32.29 -5.75 -12.82
C TYR A 191 30.77 -5.72 -12.70
N LEU A 192 30.19 -6.85 -12.33
CA LEU A 192 28.80 -6.95 -11.92
C LEU A 192 28.77 -7.14 -10.40
N GLU A 193 28.01 -6.31 -9.69
CA GLU A 193 27.99 -6.28 -8.22
C GLU A 193 26.57 -6.50 -7.66
N ASP A 194 26.45 -7.35 -6.65
CA ASP A 194 25.21 -7.55 -5.89
C ASP A 194 25.49 -7.50 -4.37
N TYR A 195 24.58 -8.02 -3.54
CA TYR A 195 24.76 -8.06 -2.09
C TYR A 195 25.78 -9.10 -1.61
N GLY A 196 26.01 -10.15 -2.40
CA GLY A 196 26.89 -11.27 -2.06
C GLY A 196 28.32 -11.09 -2.59
N GLY A 197 28.52 -10.26 -3.61
CA GLY A 197 29.86 -9.91 -4.07
C GLY A 197 29.92 -9.26 -5.44
N ALA A 198 31.07 -9.40 -6.07
CA ALA A 198 31.34 -8.85 -7.39
C ALA A 198 32.01 -9.90 -8.28
N VAL A 199 31.65 -9.91 -9.56
CA VAL A 199 32.27 -10.76 -10.58
C VAL A 199 32.72 -9.93 -11.77
N LYS A 200 33.94 -10.18 -12.27
CA LYS A 200 34.45 -9.51 -13.47
C LYS A 200 33.73 -10.01 -14.71
N VAL A 201 33.28 -9.08 -15.56
CA VAL A 201 32.53 -9.40 -16.79
C VAL A 201 33.38 -9.06 -18.01
N ASN A 202 33.42 -9.99 -18.97
CA ASN A 202 34.03 -9.78 -20.27
C ASN A 202 32.94 -9.56 -21.34
N LEU A 203 32.83 -8.33 -21.84
CA LEU A 203 31.81 -7.93 -22.82
C LEU A 203 32.30 -7.98 -24.27
N LYS A 204 33.49 -8.54 -24.56
CA LYS A 204 34.08 -8.54 -25.92
C LYS A 204 33.19 -9.19 -26.99
N ASN A 205 32.40 -10.19 -26.62
CA ASN A 205 31.50 -10.91 -27.54
C ASN A 205 30.03 -10.49 -27.39
N ALA A 206 29.75 -9.37 -26.72
CA ALA A 206 28.40 -8.88 -26.56
C ALA A 206 27.84 -8.36 -27.90
N ILE A 207 26.61 -8.76 -28.22
CA ILE A 207 25.88 -8.25 -29.39
C ILE A 207 25.25 -6.89 -29.05
N SER A 208 25.48 -5.90 -29.90
CA SER A 208 24.83 -4.59 -29.79
C SER A 208 23.49 -4.61 -30.52
N PHE A 209 22.42 -4.30 -29.80
CA PHE A 209 21.10 -4.11 -30.39
C PHE A 209 20.88 -2.60 -30.61
N CYS A 210 21.07 -2.14 -31.85
CA CYS A 210 20.55 -0.82 -32.26
C CYS A 210 19.06 -0.97 -32.59
N HIS A 211 18.19 -0.41 -31.75
CA HIS A 211 16.81 -0.17 -32.15
C HIS A 211 16.80 1.01 -33.13
N LYS A 212 16.32 0.75 -34.35
CA LYS A 212 15.91 1.80 -35.30
C LYS A 212 14.58 2.39 -34.88
#